data_AF-A0A6A5WK86-F1
#
_entry.id   AF-A0A6A5WK86-F1
#
_cell.length_a   1.000
_cell.length_b   1.000
_cell.length_c   1.000
_cell.angle_alpha   90.00
_cell.angle_beta   90.00
_cell.angle_gamma   90.00
#
_symmetry.space_group_name_H-M   'P 1'
#
loop_
_entity.id
_entity.type
_entity.pdbx_description
1 polymer ?
#
loop_
_entity_poly.entity_id
_entity_poly.type
_entity_poly.pdbx_seq_one_letter_code
_entity_poly.pdbx_strand_id
1 'polypeptide(L)'
;MLIDLGAVVVGKTKTTQFALGERPTADYVDQLAPFNPRGDGYQHPQGSSCGTGASVASYEWLDFGTGSDTGGSTSMPIYTSFTSRLATFLNATTETINTNSSFNAYSNTTEGISAYLGLTYSNITNYDQYRLLAQPFKQQYESKFGKSPYWNPVTRARWSRGVSLPPSSYESATAHYKLFQQWFRSILTPSCEEALVLYPMGPGTEDYRDTYVKEPTAIFASGYPGTVMSVLAELPDYTVPIGERVYYSRVTERNETLPVTIGIVGGKGCDGMLVDLVVGLVEEGVGFVGEVRTGSRMY
;
A
#
# COMPACT_ATOMS: atom_id res chain seq x y z
N MET A 1 4.91 -9.70 21.49
CA MET A 1 5.60 -8.40 21.46
C MET A 1 4.74 -7.27 22.00
N LEU A 2 3.63 -6.83 21.36
CA LEU A 2 2.84 -5.69 21.88
C LEU A 2 2.13 -5.97 23.22
N ILE A 3 1.53 -7.14 23.39
CA ILE A 3 0.89 -7.55 24.65
C ILE A 3 1.92 -7.59 25.79
N ASP A 4 3.13 -8.07 25.49
CA ASP A 4 4.22 -8.16 26.47
C ASP A 4 4.73 -6.78 26.90
N LEU A 5 4.52 -5.75 26.07
CA LEU A 5 4.80 -4.34 26.36
C LEU A 5 3.61 -3.62 27.03
N GLY A 6 2.53 -4.34 27.38
CA GLY A 6 1.36 -3.81 28.08
C GLY A 6 0.24 -3.28 27.19
N ALA A 7 0.29 -3.50 25.87
CA ALA A 7 -0.78 -3.09 24.97
C ALA A 7 -2.09 -3.84 25.25
N VAL A 8 -3.21 -3.12 25.28
CA VAL A 8 -4.55 -3.69 25.46
C VAL A 8 -5.16 -3.99 24.09
N VAL A 9 -5.46 -5.26 23.82
CA VAL A 9 -6.15 -5.65 22.58
C VAL A 9 -7.64 -5.36 22.72
N VAL A 10 -8.09 -4.32 22.03
CA VAL A 10 -9.48 -3.83 22.09
C VAL A 10 -10.41 -4.47 21.06
N GLY A 11 -9.85 -5.14 20.03
CA GLY A 11 -10.67 -5.81 19.01
C GLY A 11 -9.89 -6.29 17.79
N LYS A 12 -10.65 -6.74 16.78
CA LYS A 12 -10.15 -7.16 15.47
C LYS A 12 -10.77 -6.26 14.40
N THR A 13 -9.94 -5.72 13.51
CA THR A 13 -10.41 -4.88 12.40
C THR A 13 -10.80 -5.73 11.20
N LYS A 14 -11.75 -5.23 10.40
CA LYS A 14 -12.14 -5.88 9.14
C LYS A 14 -10.98 -5.84 8.14
N THR A 15 -10.80 -6.94 7.43
CA THR A 15 -9.86 -7.08 6.30
C THR A 15 -10.62 -7.67 5.11
N THR A 16 -10.12 -7.42 3.90
CA THR A 16 -10.56 -8.17 2.72
C THR A 16 -10.20 -9.66 2.84
N GLN A 17 -10.93 -10.54 2.13
CA GLN A 17 -10.74 -11.99 2.22
C GLN A 17 -9.29 -12.34 1.85
N PHE A 18 -8.55 -12.91 2.81
CA PHE A 18 -7.12 -13.25 2.70
C PHE A 18 -6.21 -12.10 2.24
N ALA A 19 -6.59 -10.86 2.56
CA ALA A 19 -5.87 -9.65 2.16
C ALA A 19 -5.72 -9.47 0.64
N LEU A 20 -6.61 -10.08 -0.16
CA LEU A 20 -6.72 -9.81 -1.59
C LEU A 20 -7.59 -8.57 -1.79
N GLY A 21 -7.14 -7.59 -2.56
CA GLY A 21 -7.85 -6.32 -2.72
C GLY A 21 -9.27 -6.50 -3.24
N GLU A 22 -10.25 -5.94 -2.54
CA GLU A 22 -11.69 -6.03 -2.84
C GLU A 22 -12.28 -4.63 -2.99
N ARG A 23 -13.26 -4.47 -3.88
CA ARG A 23 -13.99 -3.21 -4.07
C ARG A 23 -15.41 -3.30 -3.52
N PRO A 24 -15.86 -2.35 -2.69
CA PRO A 24 -17.26 -2.21 -2.33
C PRO A 24 -18.08 -1.76 -3.56
N THR A 25 -19.36 -2.11 -3.67
CA THR A 25 -20.10 -3.19 -2.98
C THR A 25 -20.07 -4.50 -3.78
N ALA A 26 -19.06 -4.69 -4.62
CA ALA A 26 -19.00 -5.80 -5.58
C ALA A 26 -18.34 -7.07 -5.00
N ASP A 27 -17.15 -6.93 -4.43
CA ASP A 27 -16.30 -8.07 -4.06
C ASP A 27 -16.52 -8.55 -2.62
N TYR A 28 -17.11 -7.66 -1.80
CA TYR A 28 -17.46 -7.88 -0.40
C TYR A 28 -18.75 -8.71 -0.30
N VAL A 29 -18.61 -10.04 -0.27
CA VAL A 29 -19.75 -10.98 -0.27
C VAL A 29 -20.27 -11.28 1.14
N ASP A 30 -19.39 -11.71 2.05
CA ASP A 30 -19.79 -12.20 3.38
C ASP A 30 -19.92 -11.09 4.44
N GLN A 31 -19.41 -9.89 4.14
CA GLN A 31 -19.38 -8.75 5.04
C GLN A 31 -19.49 -7.45 4.27
N LEU A 32 -20.03 -6.40 4.90
CA LEU A 32 -19.95 -5.05 4.33
C LEU A 32 -18.57 -4.43 4.57
N ALA A 33 -18.02 -3.81 3.53
CA ALA A 33 -16.84 -2.98 3.61
C ALA A 33 -17.01 -1.87 4.65
N PRO A 34 -15.95 -1.51 5.40
CA PRO A 34 -15.95 -0.34 6.27
C PRO A 34 -16.35 0.94 5.54
N PHE A 35 -16.81 1.94 6.29
CA PHE A 35 -17.00 3.29 5.76
C PHE A 35 -15.69 4.06 5.94
N ASN A 36 -15.29 4.82 4.92
CA ASN A 36 -14.22 5.79 5.07
C ASN A 36 -14.78 7.00 5.82
N PRO A 37 -14.29 7.35 7.02
CA PRO A 37 -14.83 8.48 7.78
C PRO A 37 -14.43 9.83 7.17
N ARG A 38 -13.42 9.87 6.29
CA ARG A 38 -12.90 11.09 5.66
C ARG A 38 -13.83 11.60 4.56
N GLY A 39 -13.79 12.91 4.35
CA GLY A 39 -14.56 13.58 3.31
C GLY A 39 -16.06 13.37 3.52
N ASP A 40 -16.72 12.86 2.49
CA ASP A 40 -18.18 12.71 2.45
C ASP A 40 -18.72 11.43 3.10
N GLY A 41 -17.85 10.54 3.60
CA GLY A 41 -18.28 9.28 4.21
C GLY A 41 -18.56 8.15 3.21
N TYR A 42 -18.50 8.41 1.90
CA TYR A 42 -18.87 7.46 0.85
C TYR A 42 -17.71 7.08 -0.09
N GLN A 43 -16.50 7.49 0.26
CA GLN A 43 -15.29 6.98 -0.38
C GLN A 43 -15.03 5.52 0.00
N HIS A 44 -14.46 4.77 -0.95
CA HIS A 44 -13.89 3.46 -0.75
C HIS A 44 -12.72 3.57 0.23
N PRO A 45 -12.72 2.84 1.36
CA PRO A 45 -11.61 2.87 2.32
C PRO A 45 -10.34 2.15 1.82
N GLN A 46 -10.32 1.71 0.56
CA GLN A 46 -9.30 0.84 -0.04
C GLN A 46 -9.10 -0.45 0.76
N GLY A 47 -8.00 -1.17 0.57
CA GLY A 47 -7.72 -2.44 1.22
C GLY A 47 -6.25 -2.85 1.06
N SER A 48 -5.80 -3.93 1.68
CA SER A 48 -6.57 -4.91 2.47
C SER A 48 -6.90 -4.49 3.90
N SER A 49 -6.14 -3.54 4.46
CA SER A 49 -6.23 -3.08 5.85
C SER A 49 -7.34 -2.04 6.08
N CYS A 50 -8.47 -2.19 5.39
CA CYS A 50 -9.54 -1.22 5.31
C CYS A 50 -10.17 -0.87 6.67
N GLY A 51 -10.35 -1.88 7.53
CA GLY A 51 -10.89 -1.70 8.87
C GLY A 51 -9.90 -0.99 9.79
N THR A 52 -8.60 -1.26 9.65
CA THR A 52 -7.56 -0.59 10.44
C THR A 52 -7.55 0.91 10.14
N GLY A 53 -7.43 1.28 8.86
CA GLY A 53 -7.43 2.68 8.45
C GLY A 53 -8.71 3.42 8.84
N ALA A 54 -9.88 2.81 8.64
CA ALA A 54 -11.16 3.41 9.03
C ALA A 54 -11.30 3.58 10.55
N SER A 55 -10.84 2.61 11.35
CA SER A 55 -10.97 2.65 12.81
C SER A 55 -10.12 3.76 13.45
N VAL A 56 -8.84 3.83 13.11
CA VAL A 56 -7.92 4.86 13.63
C VAL A 56 -8.38 6.26 13.19
N ALA A 57 -8.93 6.39 11.98
CA ALA A 57 -9.48 7.66 11.51
C ALA A 57 -10.83 8.03 12.16
N SER A 58 -11.51 7.12 12.85
CA SER A 58 -12.86 7.36 13.42
C SER A 58 -12.85 7.53 14.94
N TYR A 59 -11.94 6.86 15.64
CA TYR A 59 -11.99 6.71 17.09
C TYR A 59 -10.78 7.34 17.76
N GLU A 60 -11.01 8.46 18.46
CA GLU A 60 -9.97 9.21 19.17
C GLU A 60 -9.27 8.36 20.26
N TRP A 61 -9.99 7.41 20.85
CA TRP A 61 -9.46 6.52 21.90
C TRP A 61 -8.55 5.38 21.37
N LEU A 62 -8.39 5.25 20.05
CA LEU A 62 -7.62 4.17 19.41
C LEU A 62 -6.25 4.69 18.97
N ASP A 63 -5.20 4.35 19.71
CA ASP A 63 -3.86 4.92 19.53
C ASP A 63 -3.16 4.48 18.24
N PHE A 64 -3.28 3.20 17.85
CA PHE A 64 -2.62 2.64 16.68
C PHE A 64 -3.37 1.43 16.11
N GLY A 65 -3.10 1.13 14.84
CA GLY A 65 -3.64 -0.02 14.14
C GLY A 65 -2.59 -0.68 13.25
N THR A 66 -2.65 -1.99 13.09
CA THR A 66 -1.69 -2.76 12.27
C THR A 66 -2.32 -3.20 10.95
N GLY A 67 -1.54 -3.19 9.86
CA GLY A 67 -1.99 -3.59 8.51
C GLY A 67 -0.84 -3.94 7.56
N SER A 68 -1.18 -4.31 6.33
CA SER A 68 -0.28 -4.53 5.17
C SER A 68 -0.65 -3.60 4.01
N ASP A 69 0.33 -3.23 3.16
CA ASP A 69 0.21 -2.16 2.15
C ASP A 69 0.55 -2.60 0.71
N THR A 70 -0.15 -2.05 -0.30
CA THR A 70 0.17 -2.09 -1.75
C THR A 70 -0.67 -1.09 -2.64
N GLY A 71 -0.42 0.24 -2.77
CA GLY A 71 -1.17 1.08 -3.78
C GLY A 71 -1.22 2.65 -3.79
N GLY A 72 -1.16 3.36 -4.96
CA GLY A 72 -1.70 4.74 -5.27
C GLY A 72 -0.82 5.94 -5.82
N SER A 73 -1.40 6.98 -6.52
CA SER A 73 -0.84 8.37 -6.84
C SER A 73 -1.69 9.37 -7.72
N THR A 74 -1.71 10.72 -7.42
CA THR A 74 -2.08 12.01 -8.18
C THR A 74 -2.33 13.34 -7.33
N SER A 75 -1.35 14.19 -6.94
CA SER A 75 -1.61 15.50 -6.22
C SER A 75 -0.39 16.46 -6.16
N MET A 76 0.16 16.84 -7.32
CA MET A 76 1.55 17.33 -7.45
C MET A 76 1.95 18.57 -6.59
N PRO A 77 1.15 19.65 -6.46
CA PRO A 77 1.59 20.85 -5.75
C PRO A 77 1.89 20.62 -4.26
N ILE A 78 1.11 19.77 -3.59
CA ILE A 78 1.28 19.42 -2.18
C ILE A 78 2.57 18.59 -2.01
N TYR A 79 2.83 17.65 -2.93
CA TYR A 79 4.07 16.87 -2.94
C TYR A 79 5.31 17.74 -3.12
N THR A 80 5.31 18.65 -4.11
CA THR A 80 6.46 19.53 -4.35
C THR A 80 6.76 20.42 -3.15
N SER A 81 5.72 20.94 -2.47
CA SER A 81 5.91 21.77 -1.28
C SER A 81 6.53 20.97 -0.12
N PHE A 82 6.02 19.76 0.13
CA PHE A 82 6.58 18.86 1.15
C PHE A 82 8.04 18.50 0.85
N THR A 83 8.34 18.04 -0.38
CA THR A 83 9.70 17.64 -0.78
C THR A 83 10.71 18.78 -0.62
N SER A 84 10.34 20.02 -0.97
CA SER A 84 11.23 21.18 -0.81
C SER A 84 11.52 21.50 0.66
N ARG A 85 10.53 21.40 1.54
CA ARG A 85 10.70 21.63 2.98
C ARG A 85 11.55 20.53 3.61
N LEU A 86 11.30 19.27 3.26
CA LEU A 86 12.09 18.13 3.71
C LEU A 86 13.55 18.24 3.27
N ALA A 87 13.81 18.59 2.01
CA ALA A 87 15.17 18.79 1.51
C ALA A 87 15.90 19.91 2.28
N THR A 88 15.20 21.01 2.59
CA THR A 88 15.76 22.09 3.41
C THR A 88 16.11 21.62 4.82
N PHE A 89 15.19 20.89 5.47
CA PHE A 89 15.38 20.35 6.82
C PHE A 89 16.57 19.39 6.93
N LEU A 90 16.72 18.50 5.95
CA LEU A 90 17.82 17.54 5.89
C LEU A 90 19.13 18.13 5.36
N ASN A 91 19.14 19.41 4.95
CA ASN A 91 20.24 19.99 4.18
C ASN A 91 20.64 19.12 2.98
N ALA A 92 19.63 18.58 2.28
CA ALA A 92 19.76 17.64 1.18
C ALA A 92 19.40 18.28 -0.17
N THR A 93 19.81 17.63 -1.27
CA THR A 93 19.46 18.02 -2.63
C THR A 93 18.30 17.15 -3.16
N THR A 94 17.42 17.74 -3.96
CA THR A 94 16.41 16.97 -4.70
C THR A 94 16.96 16.62 -6.08
N GLU A 95 17.02 15.34 -6.40
CA GLU A 95 17.48 14.85 -7.70
C GLU A 95 16.34 14.18 -8.48
N THR A 96 16.31 14.41 -9.79
CA THR A 96 15.41 13.69 -10.70
C THR A 96 16.20 12.57 -11.37
N ILE A 97 15.73 11.32 -11.23
CA ILE A 97 16.35 10.16 -11.86
C ILE A 97 15.44 9.52 -12.90
N ASN A 98 16.01 9.16 -14.05
CA ASN A 98 15.35 8.25 -14.99
C ASN A 98 15.58 6.80 -14.53
N THR A 99 14.59 6.27 -13.79
CA THR A 99 14.67 4.93 -13.20
C THR A 99 14.81 3.83 -14.24
N ASN A 100 14.17 3.95 -15.41
CA ASN A 100 14.34 2.97 -16.50
C ASN A 100 15.76 2.96 -17.04
N SER A 101 16.34 4.12 -17.32
CA SER A 101 17.73 4.22 -17.81
C SER A 101 18.72 3.67 -16.78
N SER A 102 18.55 4.03 -15.50
CA SER A 102 19.38 3.52 -14.41
C SER A 102 19.28 2.01 -14.25
N PHE A 103 18.06 1.47 -14.23
CA PHE A 103 17.82 0.03 -14.12
C PHE A 103 18.39 -0.74 -15.31
N ASN A 104 18.15 -0.25 -16.52
CA ASN A 104 18.66 -0.87 -17.75
C ASN A 104 20.19 -0.95 -17.75
N ALA A 105 20.87 0.11 -17.30
CA ALA A 105 22.32 0.12 -17.17
C ALA A 105 22.83 -0.90 -16.12
N TYR A 106 22.10 -1.09 -15.02
CA TYR A 106 22.46 -2.04 -13.97
C TYR A 106 22.19 -3.50 -14.35
N SER A 107 21.02 -3.78 -14.95
CA SER A 107 20.56 -5.14 -15.24
C SER A 107 20.95 -5.65 -16.63
N ASN A 108 21.55 -4.78 -17.46
CA ASN A 108 21.85 -5.05 -18.86
C ASN A 108 20.61 -5.47 -19.69
N THR A 109 19.47 -4.84 -19.39
CA THR A 109 18.21 -4.99 -20.17
C THR A 109 17.91 -3.72 -20.97
N THR A 110 17.00 -3.83 -21.93
CA THR A 110 16.46 -2.69 -22.70
C THR A 110 14.96 -2.46 -22.46
N GLU A 111 14.31 -3.33 -21.68
CA GLU A 111 12.85 -3.38 -21.53
C GLU A 111 12.28 -2.28 -20.62
N GLY A 112 13.09 -1.71 -19.73
CA GLY A 112 12.62 -0.85 -18.65
C GLY A 112 11.97 -1.64 -17.50
N ILE A 113 11.83 -1.01 -16.33
CA ILE A 113 11.42 -1.66 -15.08
C ILE A 113 10.02 -2.28 -15.20
N SER A 114 9.06 -1.56 -15.77
CA SER A 114 7.67 -2.03 -15.85
C SER A 114 7.55 -3.29 -16.71
N ALA A 115 8.19 -3.32 -17.89
CA ALA A 115 8.13 -4.51 -18.73
C ALA A 115 8.91 -5.68 -18.11
N TYR A 116 10.10 -5.41 -17.57
CA TYR A 116 10.94 -6.41 -16.90
C TYR A 116 10.25 -7.07 -15.71
N LEU A 117 9.62 -6.26 -14.84
CA LEU A 117 8.83 -6.79 -13.73
C LEU A 117 7.55 -7.45 -14.20
N GLY A 118 6.86 -6.94 -15.23
CA GLY A 118 5.79 -7.64 -15.95
C GLY A 118 4.72 -8.28 -15.05
N LEU A 119 4.76 -9.60 -14.88
CA LEU A 119 3.82 -10.36 -14.01
C LEU A 119 4.43 -10.80 -12.68
N THR A 120 5.63 -10.32 -12.33
CA THR A 120 6.44 -10.78 -11.20
C THR A 120 5.65 -10.79 -9.89
N TYR A 121 5.07 -9.65 -9.50
CA TYR A 121 4.27 -9.55 -8.28
C TYR A 121 3.10 -10.54 -8.29
N SER A 122 2.33 -10.57 -9.38
CA SER A 122 1.15 -11.43 -9.49
C SER A 122 1.50 -12.93 -9.51
N ASN A 123 2.60 -13.31 -10.13
CA ASN A 123 3.03 -14.71 -10.20
C ASN A 123 3.47 -15.19 -8.82
N ILE A 124 4.25 -14.40 -8.09
CA ILE A 124 4.69 -14.75 -6.73
C ILE A 124 3.49 -14.83 -5.80
N THR A 125 2.69 -13.76 -5.70
CA THR A 125 1.59 -13.69 -4.74
C THR A 125 0.50 -14.74 -5.00
N ASN A 126 0.10 -14.96 -6.25
CA ASN A 126 -0.90 -16.01 -6.54
C ASN A 126 -0.34 -17.41 -6.27
N TYR A 127 0.91 -17.68 -6.63
CA TYR A 127 1.53 -19.00 -6.45
C TYR A 127 1.72 -19.33 -4.96
N ASP A 128 2.32 -18.42 -4.20
CA ASP A 128 2.58 -18.64 -2.78
C ASP A 128 1.31 -18.59 -1.94
N GLN A 129 0.39 -17.65 -2.17
CA GLN A 129 -0.87 -17.68 -1.43
C GLN A 129 -1.66 -18.96 -1.70
N TYR A 130 -1.66 -19.47 -2.92
CA TYR A 130 -2.34 -20.73 -3.20
C TYR A 130 -1.67 -21.90 -2.46
N ARG A 131 -0.35 -22.06 -2.66
CA ARG A 131 0.41 -23.21 -2.15
C ARG A 131 0.57 -23.21 -0.63
N LEU A 132 0.83 -22.04 -0.04
CA LEU A 132 1.15 -21.90 1.39
C LEU A 132 -0.09 -21.65 2.26
N LEU A 133 -1.17 -21.10 1.70
CA LEU A 133 -2.38 -20.75 2.45
C LEU A 133 -3.62 -21.48 1.94
N ALA A 134 -3.99 -21.30 0.67
CA ALA A 134 -5.27 -21.81 0.15
C ALA A 134 -5.37 -23.34 0.22
N GLN A 135 -4.34 -24.04 -0.25
CA GLN A 135 -4.29 -25.49 -0.28
C GLN A 135 -4.37 -26.12 1.12
N PRO A 136 -3.50 -25.77 2.09
CA PRO A 136 -3.59 -26.33 3.44
C PRO A 136 -4.89 -25.91 4.15
N PHE A 137 -5.36 -24.68 3.97
CA PHE A 137 -6.64 -24.25 4.56
C PHE A 137 -7.81 -25.05 4.01
N LYS A 138 -7.89 -25.24 2.68
CA LYS A 138 -8.98 -25.99 2.05
C LYS A 138 -9.03 -27.43 2.57
N GLN A 139 -7.87 -28.10 2.66
CA GLN A 139 -7.77 -29.46 3.18
C GLN A 139 -8.28 -29.55 4.64
N GLN A 140 -7.86 -28.62 5.49
CA GLN A 140 -8.32 -28.56 6.89
C GLN A 140 -9.83 -28.29 6.98
N TYR A 141 -10.34 -27.37 6.16
CA TYR A 141 -11.76 -27.03 6.12
C TYR A 141 -12.60 -28.22 5.67
N GLU A 142 -12.20 -28.91 4.61
CA GLU A 142 -12.89 -30.10 4.10
C GLU A 142 -12.87 -31.25 5.12
N SER A 143 -11.74 -31.48 5.79
CA SER A 143 -11.63 -32.47 6.86
C SER A 143 -12.56 -32.16 8.03
N LYS A 144 -12.73 -30.88 8.39
CA LYS A 144 -13.54 -30.46 9.54
C LYS A 144 -15.03 -30.35 9.24
N PHE A 145 -15.39 -29.91 8.04
CA PHE A 145 -16.76 -29.53 7.71
C PHE A 145 -17.39 -30.35 6.58
N GLY A 146 -16.65 -31.28 5.96
CA GLY A 146 -17.15 -32.19 4.92
C GLY A 146 -17.56 -31.50 3.62
N LYS A 147 -17.14 -30.23 3.41
CA LYS A 147 -17.45 -29.43 2.22
C LYS A 147 -16.32 -28.46 1.93
N SER A 148 -16.19 -27.98 0.69
CA SER A 148 -15.23 -26.93 0.36
C SER A 148 -15.62 -25.58 0.99
N PRO A 149 -14.65 -24.75 1.39
CA PRO A 149 -14.89 -23.37 1.81
C PRO A 149 -15.35 -22.50 0.64
N TYR A 150 -16.05 -21.41 0.95
CA TYR A 150 -16.44 -20.41 -0.04
C TYR A 150 -15.30 -19.42 -0.29
N TRP A 151 -14.96 -19.24 -1.56
CA TRP A 151 -14.08 -18.17 -2.05
C TRP A 151 -14.90 -17.12 -2.76
N ASN A 152 -14.73 -15.86 -2.35
CA ASN A 152 -15.32 -14.76 -3.08
C ASN A 152 -14.70 -14.67 -4.49
N PRO A 153 -15.33 -13.95 -5.42
CA PRO A 153 -14.90 -13.93 -6.82
C PRO A 153 -13.44 -13.50 -7.02
N VAL A 154 -12.94 -12.54 -6.23
CA VAL A 154 -11.53 -12.10 -6.26
C VAL A 154 -10.61 -13.25 -5.86
N THR A 155 -10.79 -13.81 -4.67
CA THR A 155 -9.97 -14.92 -4.15
C THR A 155 -9.98 -16.11 -5.09
N ARG A 156 -11.16 -16.45 -5.63
CA ARG A 156 -11.31 -17.53 -6.59
C ARG A 156 -10.48 -17.27 -7.85
N ALA A 157 -10.59 -16.09 -8.47
CA ALA A 157 -9.84 -15.77 -9.69
C ALA A 157 -8.32 -15.85 -9.45
N ARG A 158 -7.84 -15.36 -8.31
CA ARG A 158 -6.42 -15.34 -7.92
C ARG A 158 -5.86 -16.72 -7.70
N TRP A 159 -6.57 -17.53 -6.92
CA TRP A 159 -6.12 -18.87 -6.56
C TRP A 159 -6.32 -19.87 -7.70
N SER A 160 -7.34 -19.71 -8.55
CA SER A 160 -7.43 -20.46 -9.81
C SER A 160 -6.22 -20.23 -10.70
N ARG A 161 -5.71 -18.99 -10.77
CA ARG A 161 -4.44 -18.72 -11.46
C ARG A 161 -3.26 -19.35 -10.72
N GLY A 162 -3.19 -19.22 -9.40
CA GLY A 162 -2.16 -19.85 -8.57
C GLY A 162 -2.01 -21.35 -8.85
N VAL A 163 -3.13 -22.07 -8.99
CA VAL A 163 -3.17 -23.50 -9.39
C VAL A 163 -2.56 -23.73 -10.77
N SER A 164 -2.85 -22.84 -11.73
CA SER A 164 -2.47 -23.01 -13.14
C SER A 164 -1.03 -22.58 -13.46
N LEU A 165 -0.36 -21.87 -12.55
CA LEU A 165 0.98 -21.34 -12.79
C LEU A 165 2.03 -22.47 -12.79
N PRO A 166 2.85 -22.59 -13.84
CA PRO A 166 3.97 -23.53 -13.81
C PRO A 166 5.04 -23.04 -12.83
N PRO A 167 5.80 -23.93 -12.18
CA PRO A 167 6.89 -23.56 -11.27
C PRO A 167 7.89 -22.57 -11.88
N SER A 168 8.19 -22.70 -13.18
CA SER A 168 9.07 -21.79 -13.91
C SER A 168 8.61 -20.32 -13.90
N SER A 169 7.31 -20.06 -13.85
CA SER A 169 6.78 -18.69 -13.76
C SER A 169 7.07 -18.05 -12.40
N TYR A 170 7.09 -18.86 -11.33
CA TYR A 170 7.46 -18.42 -9.99
C TYR A 170 8.97 -18.21 -9.89
N GLU A 171 9.77 -19.12 -10.45
CA GLU A 171 11.24 -19.02 -10.48
C GLU A 171 11.72 -17.79 -11.24
N SER A 172 11.18 -17.54 -12.43
CA SER A 172 11.49 -16.34 -13.23
C SER A 172 11.08 -15.05 -12.50
N ALA A 173 9.86 -15.01 -11.95
CA ALA A 173 9.42 -13.86 -11.15
C ALA A 173 10.34 -13.63 -9.93
N THR A 174 10.76 -14.70 -9.26
CA THR A 174 11.70 -14.65 -8.14
C THR A 174 13.04 -14.05 -8.55
N ALA A 175 13.58 -14.46 -9.70
CA ALA A 175 14.82 -13.90 -10.23
C ALA A 175 14.67 -12.40 -10.55
N HIS A 176 13.55 -12.00 -11.17
CA HIS A 176 13.31 -10.62 -11.57
C HIS A 176 13.20 -9.68 -10.36
N TYR A 177 12.41 -10.02 -9.32
CA TYR A 177 12.33 -9.12 -8.16
C TYR A 177 13.65 -9.05 -7.39
N LYS A 178 14.44 -10.14 -7.34
CA LYS A 178 15.75 -10.11 -6.69
C LYS A 178 16.73 -9.17 -7.39
N LEU A 179 16.76 -9.15 -8.72
CA LEU A 179 17.59 -8.22 -9.47
C LEU A 179 17.11 -6.77 -9.26
N PHE A 180 15.79 -6.55 -9.32
CA PHE A 180 15.19 -5.26 -9.00
C PHE A 180 15.54 -4.79 -7.58
N GLN A 181 15.45 -5.69 -6.59
CA GLN A 181 15.79 -5.44 -5.20
C GLN A 181 17.26 -5.02 -5.05
N GLN A 182 18.18 -5.70 -5.73
CA GLN A 182 19.61 -5.35 -5.71
C GLN A 182 19.86 -3.97 -6.29
N TRP A 183 19.26 -3.66 -7.45
CA TRP A 183 19.37 -2.34 -8.07
C TRP A 183 18.79 -1.24 -7.17
N PHE A 184 17.55 -1.41 -6.69
CA PHE A 184 16.87 -0.36 -5.91
C PHE A 184 17.64 -0.05 -4.63
N ARG A 185 18.10 -1.09 -3.92
CA ARG A 185 18.90 -0.94 -2.70
C ARG A 185 20.26 -0.30 -2.98
N SER A 186 20.98 -0.73 -4.02
CA SER A 186 22.33 -0.21 -4.26
C SER A 186 22.36 1.18 -4.88
N ILE A 187 21.34 1.55 -5.65
CA ILE A 187 21.32 2.80 -6.42
C ILE A 187 20.44 3.87 -5.77
N LEU A 188 19.25 3.51 -5.26
CA LEU A 188 18.28 4.49 -4.78
C LEU A 188 18.23 4.63 -3.26
N THR A 189 18.62 3.59 -2.53
CA THR A 189 18.53 3.54 -1.06
C THR A 189 19.75 2.83 -0.42
N PRO A 190 20.99 3.25 -0.75
CA PRO A 190 22.22 2.54 -0.34
C PRO A 190 22.45 2.49 1.17
N SER A 191 22.04 3.52 1.91
CA SER A 191 22.18 3.62 3.36
C SER A 191 21.06 4.47 3.98
N CYS A 192 21.08 4.67 5.30
CA CYS A 192 20.09 5.47 6.00
C CYS A 192 20.33 6.98 5.85
N GLU A 193 21.56 7.37 5.50
CA GLU A 193 22.02 8.76 5.52
C GLU A 193 22.22 9.34 4.11
N GLU A 194 22.27 8.52 3.07
CA GLU A 194 22.58 8.98 1.70
C GLU A 194 21.34 9.40 0.90
N ALA A 195 20.24 8.66 0.97
CA ALA A 195 19.08 8.92 0.12
C ALA A 195 17.75 8.40 0.70
N LEU A 196 16.68 9.13 0.38
CA LEU A 196 15.30 8.73 0.59
C LEU A 196 14.59 8.72 -0.77
N VAL A 197 13.70 7.75 -0.98
CA VAL A 197 12.81 7.75 -2.16
C VAL A 197 11.43 8.21 -1.72
N LEU A 198 10.98 9.32 -2.28
CA LEU A 198 9.65 9.88 -2.04
C LEU A 198 8.72 9.54 -3.20
N TYR A 199 7.49 9.16 -2.89
CA TYR A 199 6.47 8.94 -3.92
C TYR A 199 5.07 9.34 -3.44
N PRO A 200 4.19 9.78 -4.34
CA PRO A 200 2.80 10.01 -4.00
C PRO A 200 2.14 8.69 -3.58
N MET A 201 1.66 8.56 -2.33
CA MET A 201 0.94 7.35 -1.91
C MET A 201 -0.56 7.55 -2.11
N GLY A 202 -1.10 8.60 -1.48
CA GLY A 202 -2.54 8.90 -1.48
C GLY A 202 -2.78 10.29 -2.04
N PRO A 203 -3.32 10.45 -3.25
CA PRO A 203 -3.57 11.77 -3.81
C PRO A 203 -4.75 12.56 -3.30
N GLY A 204 -5.59 11.94 -2.49
CA GLY A 204 -6.92 12.47 -2.22
C GLY A 204 -7.81 12.48 -3.45
N THR A 205 -7.64 11.55 -4.40
CA THR A 205 -8.58 11.35 -5.51
C THR A 205 -9.83 10.63 -5.01
N GLU A 206 -10.99 11.05 -5.51
CA GLU A 206 -12.26 10.43 -5.20
C GLU A 206 -12.29 8.98 -5.71
N ASP A 207 -12.68 8.05 -4.86
CA ASP A 207 -12.95 6.66 -5.21
C ASP A 207 -14.25 6.26 -4.53
N TYR A 208 -15.39 6.39 -5.22
CA TYR A 208 -16.69 6.17 -4.58
C TYR A 208 -17.04 4.69 -4.47
N ARG A 209 -17.63 4.32 -3.33
CA ARG A 209 -18.01 2.93 -2.98
C ARG A 209 -19.18 2.34 -3.76
N ASP A 210 -19.93 3.14 -4.49
CA ASP A 210 -21.07 2.77 -5.35
C ASP A 210 -20.67 2.76 -6.85
N THR A 211 -19.36 2.83 -7.14
CA THR A 211 -18.86 2.70 -8.52
C THR A 211 -18.99 1.26 -8.99
N TYR A 212 -19.75 1.02 -10.06
CA TYR A 212 -19.84 -0.30 -10.69
C TYR A 212 -18.50 -0.73 -11.27
N VAL A 213 -18.10 -1.98 -11.01
CA VAL A 213 -16.83 -2.55 -11.45
C VAL A 213 -17.07 -3.76 -12.34
N LYS A 214 -16.06 -4.09 -13.14
CA LYS A 214 -16.03 -5.34 -13.92
C LYS A 214 -15.74 -6.53 -13.00
N GLU A 215 -15.95 -7.73 -13.53
CA GLU A 215 -15.57 -8.97 -12.87
C GLU A 215 -14.07 -8.98 -12.44
N PRO A 216 -13.74 -9.58 -11.29
CA PRO A 216 -12.36 -9.64 -10.81
C PRO A 216 -11.41 -10.33 -11.78
N THR A 217 -10.22 -9.73 -11.94
CA THR A 217 -9.15 -10.31 -12.74
C THR A 217 -8.20 -11.14 -11.88
N ALA A 218 -7.50 -12.10 -12.50
CA ALA A 218 -6.49 -12.91 -11.83
C ALA A 218 -5.11 -12.24 -11.70
N ILE A 219 -4.90 -11.07 -12.34
CA ILE A 219 -3.64 -10.33 -12.39
C ILE A 219 -3.76 -9.02 -11.62
N PHE A 220 -2.83 -8.73 -10.72
CA PHE A 220 -2.81 -7.54 -9.84
C PHE A 220 -1.39 -7.04 -9.82
N ALA A 221 -1.24 -5.72 -9.75
CA ALA A 221 0.07 -5.09 -9.75
C ALA A 221 0.99 -5.60 -10.89
N SER A 222 0.44 -5.70 -12.10
CA SER A 222 1.27 -5.96 -13.28
C SER A 222 2.08 -4.71 -13.61
N GLY A 223 3.32 -4.91 -14.04
CA GLY A 223 4.28 -3.88 -14.34
C GLY A 223 5.05 -3.43 -13.11
N TYR A 224 5.24 -2.12 -13.00
CA TYR A 224 5.87 -1.48 -11.84
C TYR A 224 4.94 -0.42 -11.22
N PRO A 225 3.89 -0.83 -10.49
CA PRO A 225 3.16 0.13 -9.66
C PRO A 225 4.14 0.74 -8.65
N GLY A 226 4.21 2.08 -8.56
CA GLY A 226 5.16 2.74 -7.63
C GLY A 226 5.00 2.25 -6.18
N THR A 227 3.80 1.82 -5.81
CA THR A 227 3.44 1.45 -4.45
C THR A 227 3.67 -0.02 -4.09
N VAL A 228 4.21 -0.81 -5.03
CA VAL A 228 4.77 -2.14 -4.72
C VAL A 228 6.29 -2.09 -4.60
N MET A 229 6.93 -0.95 -4.85
CA MET A 229 8.39 -0.90 -4.99
C MET A 229 9.11 -1.24 -3.70
N SER A 230 8.66 -0.71 -2.56
CA SER A 230 9.22 -0.99 -1.24
C SER A 230 9.00 -2.44 -0.83
N VAL A 231 7.86 -3.03 -1.20
CA VAL A 231 7.56 -4.45 -0.98
C VAL A 231 8.51 -5.34 -1.78
N LEU A 232 8.67 -5.09 -3.10
CA LEU A 232 9.58 -5.86 -3.95
C LEU A 232 11.04 -5.65 -3.57
N ALA A 233 11.40 -4.43 -3.14
CA ALA A 233 12.74 -4.11 -2.65
C ALA A 233 12.95 -4.54 -1.19
N GLU A 234 11.90 -4.98 -0.47
CA GLU A 234 11.93 -5.31 0.97
C GLU A 234 12.67 -4.21 1.76
N LEU A 235 12.06 -3.02 1.74
CA LEU A 235 12.54 -1.79 2.35
C LEU A 235 11.49 -1.19 3.28
N PRO A 236 11.90 -0.44 4.33
CA PRO A 236 10.98 0.30 5.16
C PRO A 236 10.35 1.46 4.37
N ASP A 237 9.04 1.65 4.55
CA ASP A 237 8.23 2.63 3.83
C ASP A 237 7.17 3.23 4.76
N TYR A 238 7.25 4.53 5.00
CA TYR A 238 6.38 5.26 5.91
C TYR A 238 5.45 6.18 5.12
N THR A 239 4.15 5.97 5.26
CA THR A 239 3.15 6.86 4.66
C THR A 239 2.67 7.88 5.68
N VAL A 240 2.86 9.16 5.37
CA VAL A 240 2.45 10.28 6.24
C VAL A 240 1.50 11.23 5.51
N PRO A 241 0.50 11.80 6.20
CA PRO A 241 -0.37 12.81 5.61
C PRO A 241 0.33 14.16 5.57
N ILE A 242 0.32 14.80 4.41
CA ILE A 242 1.02 16.05 4.13
C ILE A 242 0.09 17.17 3.67
N GLY A 243 -1.22 16.92 3.67
CA GLY A 243 -2.22 17.93 3.37
C GLY A 243 -3.60 17.35 3.04
N GLU A 244 -4.44 18.22 2.53
CA GLU A 244 -5.78 17.88 2.07
C GLU A 244 -6.03 18.51 0.69
N ARG A 245 -6.76 17.79 -0.17
CA ARG A 245 -7.28 18.31 -1.43
C ARG A 245 -8.78 18.54 -1.30
N VAL A 246 -9.23 19.74 -1.66
CA VAL A 246 -10.67 20.05 -1.74
C VAL A 246 -11.25 19.45 -3.03
N TYR A 247 -12.45 18.90 -2.92
CA TYR A 247 -13.26 18.45 -4.05
C TYR A 247 -14.74 18.73 -3.82
N TYR A 248 -15.51 18.79 -4.90
CA TYR A 248 -16.95 18.88 -4.81
C TYR A 248 -17.54 17.47 -4.71
N SER A 249 -18.13 17.14 -3.56
CA SER A 249 -18.76 15.83 -3.35
C SER A 249 -20.12 15.80 -4.05
N ARG A 250 -20.35 14.74 -4.84
CA ARG A 250 -21.69 14.46 -5.40
C ARG A 250 -22.66 13.90 -4.36
N VAL A 251 -22.18 13.55 -3.18
CA VAL A 251 -22.97 12.93 -2.11
C VAL A 251 -23.50 13.99 -1.16
N THR A 252 -22.63 14.91 -0.72
CA THR A 252 -23.02 15.99 0.19
C THR A 252 -23.38 17.29 -0.53
N GLU A 253 -23.20 17.34 -1.86
CA GLU A 253 -23.46 18.50 -2.71
C GLU A 253 -22.76 19.78 -2.23
N ARG A 254 -21.56 19.60 -1.66
CA ARG A 254 -20.71 20.68 -1.18
C ARG A 254 -19.23 20.32 -1.31
N ASN A 255 -18.38 21.30 -1.03
CA ASN A 255 -16.95 21.10 -0.97
C ASN A 255 -16.56 20.30 0.27
N GLU A 256 -15.89 19.17 0.07
CA GLU A 256 -15.31 18.30 1.08
C GLU A 256 -13.80 18.21 0.86
N THR A 257 -13.08 17.56 1.79
CA THR A 257 -11.63 17.32 1.67
C THR A 257 -11.29 15.85 1.67
N LEU A 258 -10.22 15.49 0.95
CA LEU A 258 -9.57 14.19 1.07
C LEU A 258 -8.10 14.34 1.43
N PRO A 259 -7.57 13.45 2.28
CA PRO A 259 -6.16 13.46 2.63
C PRO A 259 -5.25 13.29 1.42
N VAL A 260 -4.13 14.02 1.45
CA VAL A 260 -2.98 13.79 0.58
C VAL A 260 -1.85 13.21 1.41
N THR A 261 -1.34 12.05 1.02
CA THR A 261 -0.29 11.31 1.72
C THR A 261 0.89 11.02 0.80
N ILE A 262 2.09 11.01 1.37
CA ILE A 262 3.35 10.69 0.71
C ILE A 262 3.98 9.46 1.37
N GLY A 263 4.55 8.57 0.55
CA GLY A 263 5.39 7.47 1.02
C GLY A 263 6.85 7.90 1.05
N ILE A 264 7.55 7.53 2.13
CA ILE A 264 8.96 7.81 2.38
C ILE A 264 9.67 6.48 2.54
N VAL A 265 10.46 6.08 1.54
CA VAL A 265 11.21 4.83 1.54
C VAL A 265 12.65 5.10 1.96
N GLY A 266 13.11 4.36 2.98
CA GLY A 266 14.49 4.39 3.46
C GLY A 266 15.28 3.16 3.02
N GLY A 267 16.58 3.16 3.32
CA GLY A 267 17.46 1.99 3.16
C GLY A 267 17.04 0.80 4.04
N LYS A 268 17.58 -0.38 3.72
CA LYS A 268 17.27 -1.61 4.47
C LYS A 268 17.71 -1.47 5.93
N GLY A 269 16.78 -1.67 6.87
CA GLY A 269 17.03 -1.56 8.31
C GLY A 269 16.95 -0.13 8.87
N CYS A 270 16.54 0.84 8.05
CA CYS A 270 16.42 2.24 8.44
C CYS A 270 15.05 2.58 9.08
N ASP A 271 14.30 1.59 9.54
CA ASP A 271 12.97 1.77 10.14
C ASP A 271 12.98 2.80 11.27
N GLY A 272 13.94 2.71 12.19
CA GLY A 272 14.10 3.66 13.30
C GLY A 272 14.44 5.07 12.83
N MET A 273 15.31 5.19 11.82
CA MET A 273 15.66 6.49 11.23
C MET A 273 14.43 7.17 10.62
N LEU A 274 13.54 6.42 9.95
CA LEU A 274 12.31 7.00 9.42
C LEU A 274 11.35 7.48 10.53
N VAL A 275 11.29 6.77 11.67
CA VAL A 275 10.53 7.23 12.85
C VAL A 275 11.10 8.56 13.35
N ASP A 276 12.41 8.60 13.61
CA ASP A 276 13.08 9.80 14.14
C ASP A 276 12.95 10.99 13.17
N LEU A 277 13.02 10.74 11.86
CA LEU A 277 12.78 11.74 10.82
C LEU A 277 11.37 12.33 10.93
N VAL A 278 10.34 11.46 11.00
CA VAL A 278 8.94 11.93 11.09
C VAL A 278 8.72 12.72 12.38
N VAL A 279 9.27 12.26 13.51
CA VAL A 279 9.19 12.98 14.79
C VAL A 279 9.86 14.36 14.69
N GLY A 280 11.09 14.43 14.19
CA GLY A 280 11.82 15.70 14.06
C GLY A 280 11.11 16.69 13.12
N LEU A 281 10.51 16.22 12.03
CA LEU A 281 9.70 17.06 11.14
C LEU A 281 8.47 17.64 11.85
N VAL A 282 7.81 16.86 12.72
CA VAL A 282 6.66 17.35 13.51
C VAL A 282 7.11 18.39 14.54
N GLU A 283 8.18 18.10 15.29
CA GLU A 283 8.70 18.98 16.34
C GLU A 283 9.13 20.35 15.80
N GLU A 284 9.74 20.37 14.61
CA GLU A 284 10.21 21.60 13.95
C GLU A 284 9.14 22.24 13.05
N GLY A 285 7.92 21.68 12.99
CA GLY A 285 6.81 22.22 12.19
C GLY A 285 7.07 22.20 10.68
N VAL A 286 7.85 21.23 10.19
CA VAL A 286 8.28 21.11 8.80
C VAL A 286 7.40 20.12 8.04
N GLY A 287 6.88 20.56 6.89
CA GLY A 287 6.21 19.67 5.92
C GLY A 287 4.77 19.26 6.28
N PHE A 288 4.39 19.24 7.55
CA PHE A 288 3.03 18.89 7.98
C PHE A 288 2.11 20.11 8.10
N VAL A 289 0.82 19.91 7.84
CA VAL A 289 -0.21 20.97 7.90
C VAL A 289 -0.68 21.24 9.34
N GLY A 290 -0.67 20.21 10.19
CA GLY A 290 -1.10 20.31 11.58
C GLY A 290 -1.19 18.93 12.23
N GLU A 291 -1.74 18.89 13.45
CA GLU A 291 -2.04 17.66 14.16
C GLU A 291 -3.15 16.87 13.45
N VAL A 292 -2.94 15.55 13.30
CA VAL A 292 -3.92 14.67 12.67
C VAL A 292 -5.09 14.42 13.61
N ARG A 293 -6.32 14.56 13.09
CA ARG A 293 -7.57 14.37 13.85
C ARG A 293 -8.39 13.21 13.32
N THR A 294 -9.29 12.68 14.15
CA THR A 294 -10.35 11.76 13.71
C THR A 294 -11.52 12.49 13.04
N GLY A 295 -12.33 11.79 12.24
CA GLY A 295 -13.54 12.32 11.61
C GLY A 295 -13.36 12.72 10.15
N SER A 296 -14.21 13.62 9.64
CA SER A 296 -14.29 13.95 8.21
C SER A 296 -13.09 14.72 7.65
N ARG A 297 -12.35 15.43 8.52
CA ARG A 297 -11.18 16.26 8.16
C ARG A 297 -9.90 15.65 8.73
N MET A 298 -8.80 15.72 7.97
CA MET A 298 -7.51 15.24 8.43
C MET A 298 -6.92 16.12 9.55
N TYR A 299 -7.17 17.43 9.52
CA TYR A 299 -6.63 18.44 10.45
C TYR A 299 -7.76 19.33 11.03
#